data_AF-A0A510PRG7-F1
#
_entry.id   AF-A0A510PRG7-F1
#
_cell.length_a   1.000
_cell.length_b   1.000
_cell.length_c   1.000
_cell.angle_alpha   90.00
_cell.angle_beta   90.00
_cell.angle_gamma   90.00
#
_symmetry.space_group_name_H-M   'P 1'
#
loop_
_entity.id
_entity.type
_entity.pdbx_description
1 polymer ?
#
loop_
_entity_poly.entity_id
_entity_poly.type
_entity_poly.pdbx_seq_one_letter_code
_entity_poly.pdbx_strand_id
1 'polypeptide(L)'
;VEGSAIKQTITANAGDIFSFSWNFLTDEDAADVDYNDFAFFTLNNTLYSLADTQSSFPVNPSFSHLTKETGYQTYTITISVSGDYILGFGVVDVDKTGGGNATGNSALLVDNIKLNNIAKVPEPDTLFGLLLTLGLASKCKRKN
;
A
#
# COMPACT_ATOMS: atom_id res chain seq x y z
N VAL A 1 10.51 18.53 -14.40
CA VAL A 1 10.15 17.23 -13.79
C VAL A 1 11.12 16.98 -12.66
N GLU A 2 10.61 17.22 -11.47
CA GLU A 2 11.32 17.13 -10.22
C GLU A 2 10.55 16.16 -9.32
N GLY A 3 11.16 15.70 -8.23
CA GLY A 3 10.46 14.75 -7.37
C GLY A 3 11.32 14.20 -6.25
N SER A 4 10.64 13.61 -5.28
CA SER A 4 11.28 12.94 -4.15
C SER A 4 10.69 11.55 -3.96
N ALA A 5 11.53 10.62 -3.49
CA ALA A 5 11.12 9.26 -3.22
C ALA A 5 11.91 8.66 -2.06
N ILE A 6 11.26 7.77 -1.33
CA ILE A 6 11.87 6.92 -0.30
C ILE A 6 11.57 5.46 -0.62
N LYS A 7 12.52 4.56 -0.31
CA LYS A 7 12.32 3.11 -0.45
C LYS A 7 12.87 2.35 0.75
N GLN A 8 12.25 1.22 1.03
CA GLN A 8 12.65 0.28 2.08
C GLN A 8 12.36 -1.16 1.65
N THR A 9 13.19 -2.09 2.10
CA THR A 9 12.90 -3.53 1.96
C THR A 9 12.09 -3.99 3.16
N ILE A 10 10.98 -4.68 2.92
CA ILE A 10 10.15 -5.34 3.94
C ILE A 10 10.07 -6.83 3.63
N THR A 11 10.02 -7.67 4.66
CA THR A 11 9.75 -9.11 4.48
C THR A 11 8.30 -9.38 4.85
N ALA A 12 7.56 -10.05 3.98
CA ALA A 12 6.15 -10.37 4.19
C ALA A 12 5.84 -11.82 3.81
N ASN A 13 4.78 -12.36 4.40
CA ASN A 13 4.29 -13.70 4.11
C ASN A 13 3.04 -13.66 3.24
N ALA A 14 2.84 -14.70 2.43
CA ALA A 14 1.59 -14.89 1.71
C ALA A 14 0.41 -14.95 2.71
N GLY A 15 -0.57 -14.08 2.50
CA GLY A 15 -1.72 -13.86 3.38
C GLY A 15 -1.62 -12.62 4.27
N ASP A 16 -0.43 -12.02 4.44
CA ASP A 16 -0.28 -10.78 5.21
C ASP A 16 -1.07 -9.64 4.55
N ILE A 17 -1.56 -8.71 5.36
CA ILE A 17 -2.20 -7.48 4.88
C ILE A 17 -1.24 -6.31 5.09
N PHE A 18 -0.77 -5.72 4.00
CA PHE A 18 -0.03 -4.47 4.02
C PHE A 18 -0.99 -3.29 3.90
N SER A 19 -0.83 -2.29 4.77
CA SER A 19 -1.64 -1.07 4.75
C SER A 19 -0.83 0.14 5.19
N PHE A 20 -1.25 1.32 4.72
CA PHE A 20 -0.68 2.60 5.12
C PHE A 20 -1.71 3.69 4.92
N SER A 21 -1.52 4.79 5.64
CA SER A 21 -2.27 6.03 5.47
C SER A 21 -1.44 7.02 4.65
N TRP A 22 -2.08 7.76 3.75
CA TRP A 22 -1.41 8.71 2.87
C TRP A 22 -2.25 9.96 2.69
N ASN A 23 -1.60 11.10 2.45
CA ASN A 23 -2.24 12.36 2.09
C ASN A 23 -1.37 13.03 1.01
N PHE A 24 -1.95 13.30 -0.16
CA PHE A 24 -1.30 14.06 -1.23
C PHE A 24 -1.63 15.53 -1.06
N LEU A 25 -0.62 16.39 -1.18
CA LEU A 25 -0.72 17.83 -0.99
C LEU A 25 -0.11 18.53 -2.18
N THR A 26 -0.70 19.65 -2.58
CA THR A 26 -0.20 20.44 -3.70
C THR A 26 -0.63 21.90 -3.60
N ASP A 27 0.17 22.78 -4.20
CA ASP A 27 -0.19 24.17 -4.50
C ASP A 27 -0.71 24.37 -5.93
N GLU A 28 -0.70 23.31 -6.74
CA GLU A 28 -1.06 23.39 -8.15
C GLU A 28 -2.56 23.58 -8.37
N ASP A 29 -2.90 24.29 -9.46
CA ASP A 29 -4.29 24.41 -9.89
C ASP A 29 -4.72 23.19 -10.71
N ALA A 30 -5.90 22.64 -10.40
CA ALA A 30 -6.43 21.43 -11.02
C ALA A 30 -6.84 21.65 -12.49
N ALA A 31 -6.83 22.91 -12.95
CA ALA A 31 -7.20 23.29 -14.30
C ALA A 31 -6.10 23.05 -15.35
N ASP A 32 -4.84 22.85 -14.92
CA ASP A 32 -3.73 22.57 -15.84
C ASP A 32 -3.49 21.06 -15.96
N VAL A 33 -4.00 20.46 -17.05
CA VAL A 33 -3.95 19.01 -17.26
C VAL A 33 -2.62 18.53 -17.86
N ASP A 34 -1.82 19.43 -18.43
CA ASP A 34 -0.57 19.09 -19.12
C ASP A 34 0.61 18.94 -18.13
N TYR A 35 0.44 19.40 -16.89
CA TYR A 35 1.46 19.50 -15.84
C TYR A 35 0.93 18.93 -14.51
N ASN A 36 0.46 17.68 -14.60
CA ASN A 36 -0.22 17.00 -13.50
C ASN A 36 0.79 16.35 -12.54
N ASP A 37 1.07 16.99 -11.42
CA ASP A 37 1.81 16.39 -10.32
C ASP A 37 1.09 15.16 -9.78
N PHE A 38 1.86 14.16 -9.38
CA PHE A 38 1.27 12.91 -8.92
C PHE A 38 2.07 12.24 -7.80
N ALA A 39 1.34 11.52 -6.96
CA ALA A 39 1.87 10.65 -5.93
C ALA A 39 1.61 9.19 -6.28
N PHE A 40 2.57 8.34 -5.93
CA PHE A 40 2.49 6.91 -6.16
C PHE A 40 3.20 6.14 -5.04
N PHE A 41 2.90 4.85 -4.98
CA PHE A 41 3.73 3.89 -4.26
C PHE A 41 4.11 2.72 -5.16
N THR A 42 5.18 2.04 -4.81
CA THR A 42 5.64 0.83 -5.49
C THR A 42 5.74 -0.32 -4.52
N LEU A 43 5.37 -1.51 -4.99
CA LEU A 43 5.66 -2.76 -4.30
C LEU A 43 6.38 -3.66 -5.29
N ASN A 44 7.67 -3.88 -5.08
CA ASN A 44 8.61 -4.40 -6.07
C ASN A 44 8.64 -3.53 -7.34
N ASN A 45 8.36 -4.13 -8.50
CA ASN A 45 8.36 -3.45 -9.80
C ASN A 45 6.96 -2.99 -10.21
N THR A 46 5.96 -3.13 -9.34
CA THR A 46 4.59 -2.68 -9.62
C THR A 46 4.37 -1.29 -9.03
N LEU A 47 3.95 -0.36 -9.88
CA LEU A 47 3.57 1.00 -9.51
C LEU A 47 2.06 1.10 -9.31
N TYR A 48 1.66 1.83 -8.29
CA TYR A 48 0.28 2.11 -7.95
C TYR A 48 0.11 3.63 -7.77
N SER A 49 -0.80 4.22 -8.53
CA SER A 49 -1.16 5.64 -8.39
C SER A 49 -1.96 5.85 -7.10
N LEU A 50 -1.68 6.97 -6.41
CA LEU A 50 -2.42 7.39 -5.21
C LEU A 50 -3.35 8.56 -5.53
N ALA A 51 -2.79 9.67 -5.98
CA ALA A 51 -3.50 10.90 -6.30
C ALA A 51 -2.65 11.77 -7.23
N ASP A 52 -3.29 12.81 -7.77
CA ASP A 52 -2.71 13.78 -8.68
C ASP A 52 -3.38 15.16 -8.52
N THR A 53 -2.95 16.19 -9.25
CA THR A 53 -3.52 17.55 -9.14
C THR A 53 -4.97 17.65 -9.60
N GLN A 54 -5.48 16.62 -10.28
CA GLN A 54 -6.89 16.51 -10.69
C GLN A 54 -7.76 15.76 -9.68
N SER A 55 -7.18 15.33 -8.57
CA SER A 55 -7.91 14.67 -7.49
C SER A 55 -8.89 15.61 -6.78
N SER A 56 -9.84 15.04 -6.04
CA SER A 56 -10.80 15.83 -5.26
C SER A 56 -10.18 16.31 -3.96
N PHE A 57 -10.18 17.63 -3.73
CA PHE A 57 -9.62 18.26 -2.53
C PHE A 57 -10.73 18.84 -1.63
N PRO A 58 -10.77 18.54 -0.31
CA PRO A 58 -11.57 19.29 0.66
C PRO A 58 -11.29 20.80 0.64
N VAL A 59 -12.32 21.59 0.94
CA VAL A 59 -12.26 23.06 0.94
C VAL A 59 -11.42 23.68 2.06
N ASN A 60 -11.08 22.91 3.10
CA ASN A 60 -10.33 23.36 4.26
C ASN A 60 -9.21 22.34 4.56
N PRO A 61 -8.04 22.46 3.92
CA PRO A 61 -6.90 21.59 4.23
C PRO A 61 -6.46 21.78 5.68
N SER A 62 -6.09 20.69 6.33
CA SER A 62 -5.56 20.65 7.68
C SER A 62 -4.07 21.02 7.76
N PHE A 63 -3.34 20.87 6.65
CA PHE A 63 -1.92 21.22 6.56
C PHE A 63 -1.73 22.65 6.05
N SER A 64 -1.00 23.50 6.79
CA SER A 64 -0.91 24.94 6.52
C SER A 64 0.11 25.38 5.49
N HIS A 65 0.95 24.47 4.98
CA HIS A 65 2.06 24.83 4.08
C HIS A 65 1.74 24.66 2.60
N LEU A 66 0.69 23.91 2.26
CA LEU A 66 0.21 23.70 0.90
C LEU A 66 -1.30 23.95 0.86
N THR A 67 -1.79 24.49 -0.24
CA THR A 67 -3.17 25.02 -0.35
C THR A 67 -4.23 23.96 -0.59
N LYS A 68 -3.85 22.75 -1.02
CA LYS A 68 -4.75 21.62 -1.26
C LYS A 68 -4.19 20.35 -0.66
N GLU A 69 -5.07 19.50 -0.15
CA GLU A 69 -4.72 18.16 0.30
C GLU A 69 -5.88 17.19 0.09
N THR A 70 -5.61 15.90 -0.18
CA THR A 70 -6.67 14.89 -0.35
C THR A 70 -7.36 14.49 0.95
N GLY A 71 -6.79 14.93 2.08
CA GLY A 71 -7.01 14.32 3.39
C GLY A 71 -6.35 12.96 3.49
N TYR A 72 -6.22 12.43 4.71
CA TYR A 72 -5.69 11.09 4.90
C TYR A 72 -6.62 10.02 4.34
N GLN A 73 -6.10 9.25 3.40
CA GLN A 73 -6.70 8.06 2.82
C GLN A 73 -5.95 6.82 3.29
N THR A 74 -6.58 5.64 3.21
CA THR A 74 -5.93 4.36 3.54
C THR A 74 -5.83 3.49 2.31
N TYR A 75 -4.63 2.98 2.02
CA TYR A 75 -4.42 1.94 1.03
C TYR A 75 -4.22 0.59 1.72
N THR A 76 -4.76 -0.49 1.15
CA THR A 76 -4.63 -1.86 1.69
C THR A 76 -4.42 -2.86 0.55
N ILE A 77 -3.48 -3.78 0.73
CA ILE A 77 -3.20 -4.87 -0.22
C ILE A 77 -2.84 -6.16 0.52
N THR A 78 -3.34 -7.28 0.02
CA THR A 78 -2.96 -8.61 0.50
C THR A 78 -1.71 -9.09 -0.21
N ILE A 79 -0.73 -9.57 0.56
CA ILE A 79 0.50 -10.17 0.07
C ILE A 79 0.18 -11.57 -0.47
N SER A 80 0.41 -11.79 -1.75
CA SER A 80 0.07 -13.06 -2.41
C SER A 80 1.18 -14.11 -2.33
N VAL A 81 2.43 -13.69 -2.14
CA VAL A 81 3.62 -14.55 -2.16
C VAL A 81 4.52 -14.16 -0.99
N SER A 82 5.07 -15.13 -0.26
CA SER A 82 6.05 -14.82 0.78
C SER A 82 7.38 -14.39 0.17
N GLY A 83 8.01 -13.37 0.74
CA GLY A 83 9.34 -12.93 0.31
C GLY A 83 9.68 -11.51 0.76
N ASP A 84 10.80 -11.04 0.24
CA ASP A 84 11.24 -9.65 0.41
C ASP A 84 10.62 -8.77 -0.69
N TYR A 85 10.09 -7.64 -0.25
CA TYR A 85 9.44 -6.64 -1.07
C TYR A 85 10.19 -5.31 -0.99
N ILE A 86 10.45 -4.69 -2.14
CA ILE A 86 10.93 -3.30 -2.19
C ILE A 86 9.70 -2.40 -2.19
N LEU A 87 9.41 -1.81 -1.04
CA LEU A 87 8.37 -0.80 -0.87
C LEU A 87 8.96 0.57 -1.18
N GLY A 88 8.27 1.36 -2.00
CA GLY A 88 8.66 2.72 -2.33
C GLY A 88 7.47 3.68 -2.31
N PHE A 89 7.72 4.92 -1.97
CA PHE A 89 6.75 6.02 -2.05
C PHE A 89 7.40 7.18 -2.78
N GLY A 90 6.64 7.88 -3.62
CA GLY A 90 7.16 9.00 -4.38
C GLY A 90 6.09 10.04 -4.70
N VAL A 91 6.56 11.26 -4.88
CA VAL A 91 5.81 12.40 -5.41
C VAL A 91 6.62 13.05 -6.52
N VAL A 92 5.96 13.42 -7.60
CA VAL A 92 6.56 13.99 -8.80
C VAL A 92 5.87 15.30 -9.12
N ASP A 93 6.70 16.32 -9.32
CA ASP A 93 6.33 17.63 -9.85
C ASP A 93 6.59 17.61 -11.36
N VAL A 94 5.54 17.86 -12.16
CA VAL A 94 5.60 17.84 -13.62
C VAL A 94 5.64 19.27 -14.15
N ASP A 95 6.80 19.92 -14.06
CA ASP A 95 6.97 21.32 -14.50
C ASP A 95 6.55 21.65 -15.95
N LYS A 96 6.07 22.89 -16.10
CA LYS A 96 5.93 23.60 -17.37
C LYS A 96 7.29 23.89 -18.01
N THR A 97 7.63 23.20 -19.10
CA THR A 97 8.81 23.55 -19.89
C THR A 97 8.63 24.93 -20.55
N GLY A 98 9.47 25.91 -20.16
CA GLY A 98 9.66 27.15 -20.92
C GLY A 98 8.86 28.38 -20.47
N GLY A 99 8.28 28.40 -19.27
CA GLY A 99 7.46 29.55 -18.85
C GLY A 99 7.31 29.72 -17.35
N GLY A 100 8.43 29.91 -16.62
CA GLY A 100 8.56 30.75 -15.42
C GLY A 100 7.66 30.52 -14.19
N ASN A 101 6.67 29.63 -14.22
CA ASN A 101 5.81 29.35 -13.07
C ASN A 101 6.19 28.00 -12.46
N ALA A 102 7.38 27.98 -11.84
CA ALA A 102 7.89 26.87 -11.02
C ALA A 102 7.42 27.02 -9.57
N THR A 103 6.14 27.35 -9.36
CA THR A 103 5.67 27.86 -8.07
C THR A 103 4.74 26.93 -7.31
N GLY A 104 4.17 25.91 -7.94
CA GLY A 104 3.45 24.89 -7.19
C GLY A 104 4.44 23.89 -6.62
N ASN A 105 4.23 23.53 -5.36
CA ASN A 105 4.98 22.47 -4.73
C ASN A 105 4.01 21.30 -4.49
N SER A 106 4.54 20.08 -4.56
CA SER A 106 3.79 18.88 -4.23
C SER A 106 4.50 18.05 -3.17
N ALA A 107 3.71 17.44 -2.29
CA ALA A 107 4.20 16.62 -1.20
C ALA A 107 3.32 15.39 -0.98
N LEU A 108 3.94 14.34 -0.44
CA LEU A 108 3.27 13.13 -0.01
C LEU A 108 3.58 12.87 1.46
N LEU A 109 2.54 12.89 2.30
CA LEU A 109 2.63 12.40 3.67
C LEU A 109 2.27 10.92 3.69
N VAL A 110 3.06 10.12 4.38
CA VAL A 110 2.83 8.68 4.59
C VAL A 110 2.94 8.39 6.07
N ASP A 111 1.93 7.72 6.63
CA ASP A 111 1.86 7.39 8.06
C ASP A 111 1.20 6.01 8.25
N ASN A 112 1.22 5.50 9.48
CA ASN A 112 0.45 4.32 9.90
C ASN A 112 0.75 3.08 9.03
N ILE A 113 2.01 2.92 8.62
CA ILE A 113 2.48 1.78 7.83
C ILE A 113 2.42 0.52 8.70
N LYS A 114 1.66 -0.48 8.26
CA LYS A 114 1.37 -1.71 8.99
C LYS A 114 1.46 -2.92 8.07
N LEU A 115 2.09 -3.96 8.59
CA LEU A 115 2.04 -5.31 8.02
C LEU A 115 1.36 -6.21 9.05
N ASN A 116 0.08 -6.48 8.83
CA ASN A 116 -0.72 -7.32 9.72
C ASN A 116 -0.54 -8.77 9.30
N ASN A 117 0.13 -9.55 10.15
CA ASN A 117 0.30 -10.97 9.91
C ASN A 117 -1.02 -11.70 10.19
N ILE A 118 -1.62 -12.28 9.15
CA ILE A 118 -2.70 -13.24 9.36
C ILE A 118 -2.00 -14.55 9.71
N ALA A 119 -1.76 -14.77 11.00
CA ALA A 119 -1.19 -16.02 11.48
C ALA A 119 -1.98 -17.17 10.85
N LYS A 120 -1.30 -17.99 10.03
CA LYS A 120 -1.90 -19.24 9.58
C LYS A 120 -2.17 -20.06 10.84
N VAL A 121 -3.46 -20.26 11.15
CA VAL A 121 -3.87 -21.27 12.11
C VAL A 121 -3.25 -22.57 11.61
N PRO A 122 -2.37 -23.23 12.38
CA PRO A 122 -1.84 -24.52 11.97
C PRO A 122 -3.04 -25.44 11.76
N GLU A 123 -3.26 -25.88 10.53
CA GLU A 123 -4.19 -26.98 10.32
C GLU A 123 -3.65 -28.15 11.15
N PRO A 124 -4.49 -28.80 11.97
CA PRO A 124 -4.03 -29.98 12.70
C PRO A 124 -3.53 -30.95 11.65
N ASP A 125 -2.27 -31.40 11.79
CA ASP A 125 -1.64 -32.39 10.91
C ASP A 125 -2.68 -33.45 10.56
N THR A 126 -3.26 -33.38 9.37
CA THR A 126 -4.43 -34.19 8.99
C THR A 126 -4.05 -35.68 9.02
N LEU A 127 -2.75 -35.94 8.94
CA LEU A 127 -2.09 -37.21 9.15
C LEU A 127 -2.34 -37.83 10.54
N PHE A 128 -2.30 -37.03 11.62
CA PHE A 128 -2.59 -37.52 12.98
C PHE A 128 -4.08 -37.82 13.18
N GLY A 129 -4.97 -37.01 12.58
CA GLY A 129 -6.42 -37.28 12.59
C GLY A 129 -6.80 -38.58 11.85
N LEU A 130 -6.10 -38.88 10.75
CA LEU A 130 -6.30 -40.12 9.99
C LEU A 130 -5.74 -41.35 10.73
N LEU A 131 -4.60 -41.23 11.42
CA LEU A 131 -3.99 -42.31 12.20
C LEU A 131 -4.84 -42.73 13.41
N LEU A 132 -5.46 -41.77 14.11
CA LEU A 132 -6.33 -42.07 15.25
C LEU A 132 -7.62 -42.80 14.83
N THR A 133 -8.23 -42.41 13.72
CA THR A 133 -9.47 -43.03 13.22
C THR A 133 -9.26 -44.45 12.72
N LEU A 134 -8.14 -44.72 12.03
CA LEU A 134 -7.77 -46.07 11.59
C LEU A 134 -7.37 -46.99 12.75
N GLY A 135 -6.70 -46.46 13.79
CA GLY A 135 -6.32 -47.21 14.99
C GLY A 135 -7.52 -47.68 15.83
N LEU A 136 -8.59 -46.89 15.88
CA LEU A 136 -9.83 -47.22 16.61
C LEU A 136 -10.70 -48.23 15.84
N ALA A 137 -10.77 -48.14 14.50
CA ALA A 137 -11.53 -49.08 13.68
C ALA A 137 -10.97 -50.51 13.72
N SER A 138 -9.66 -50.65 13.92
CA SER A 138 -8.96 -51.95 13.93
C SER A 138 -9.24 -52.82 15.16
N LYS A 139 -9.74 -52.24 16.26
CA LYS A 139 -10.03 -52.98 17.51
C LYS A 139 -11.44 -53.57 17.59
N CYS A 140 -12.33 -53.24 16.65
CA CYS A 140 -13.67 -53.83 16.57
C CYS A 140 -13.74 -55.01 15.59
N LYS A 141 -12.95 -56.07 15.82
CA LYS A 141 -13.17 -57.37 15.18
C LYS A 141 -13.81 -58.32 16.19
N ARG A 142 -15.15 -58.40 16.14
CA ARG A 142 -16.00 -59.26 16.98
C ARG A 142 -15.67 -60.73 16.67
N LYS A 143 -15.25 -61.49 17.68
CA LYS A 143 -15.15 -62.96 17.58
C LYS A 143 -16.57 -63.53 17.67
N ASN A 144 -16.96 -64.32 16.67
CA ASN A 144 -18.13 -65.20 16.71
C ASN A 144 -17.78 -66.48 17.47
#